data_AF-A0A1E3SGU7-F1
#
_entry.id   AF-A0A1E3SGU7-F1
#
_cell.length_a   1.000
_cell.length_b   1.000
_cell.length_c   1.000
_cell.angle_alpha   90.00
_cell.angle_beta   90.00
_cell.angle_gamma   90.00
#
_symmetry.space_group_name_H-M   'P 1'
#
loop_
_entity.id
_entity.type
_entity.pdbx_description
1 polymer ?
#
loop_
_entity_poly.entity_id
_entity_poly.type
_entity_poly.pdbx_seq_one_letter_code
_entity_poly.pdbx_strand_id
1 'polypeptide(L)'
;MSPSGQTDRNWWSLAGALVVGIGLAHFVFPAYFDPINKIAFPEHPRRYTYINGGFETLIGLTLLEARERNRWKVVGLAYVSYLLLNLVRARGVSRLRISASR
;
A
#
# COMPACT_ATOMS: atom_id res chain seq x y z
N MET A 1 26.75 15.60 -20.37
CA MET A 1 25.63 15.09 -19.54
C MET A 1 24.38 15.85 -19.95
N SER A 2 23.38 15.17 -20.52
CA SER A 2 22.17 15.82 -21.03
C SER A 2 21.22 16.19 -19.88
N PRO A 3 20.63 17.41 -19.84
CA PRO A 3 19.74 17.85 -18.76
C PRO A 3 18.48 16.99 -18.56
N SER A 4 18.04 16.29 -19.62
CA SER A 4 16.82 15.46 -19.60
C SER A 4 16.85 14.38 -18.51
N GLY A 5 18.00 13.72 -18.31
CA GLY A 5 18.12 12.62 -17.36
C GLY A 5 18.05 13.01 -15.88
N GLN A 6 18.12 14.31 -15.56
CA GLN A 6 17.96 14.80 -14.19
C GLN A 6 16.51 15.22 -13.92
N THR A 7 15.85 15.88 -14.87
CA THR A 7 14.44 16.27 -14.78
C THR A 7 13.53 15.05 -14.68
N ASP A 8 13.73 14.06 -15.55
CA ASP A 8 12.95 12.81 -15.56
C ASP A 8 13.08 12.09 -14.21
N ARG A 9 14.30 12.06 -13.65
CA ARG A 9 14.58 11.44 -12.35
C ARG A 9 13.85 12.14 -11.20
N ASN A 10 13.78 13.46 -11.23
CA ASN A 10 13.09 14.24 -10.21
C ASN A 10 11.58 13.97 -10.26
N TRP A 11 11.01 13.87 -11.46
CA TRP A 11 9.60 13.52 -11.66
C TRP A 11 9.25 12.11 -11.16
N TRP A 12 10.07 11.10 -11.46
CA TRP A 12 9.87 9.75 -10.96
C TRP A 12 9.97 9.67 -9.43
N SER A 13 10.88 10.44 -8.84
CA SER A 13 11.05 10.49 -7.39
C SER A 13 9.85 11.14 -6.71
N LEU A 14 9.33 12.23 -7.27
CA LEU A 14 8.12 12.89 -6.78
C LEU A 14 6.89 12.00 -6.92
N ALA A 15 6.71 11.35 -8.07
CA ALA A 15 5.62 10.41 -8.29
C ALA A 15 5.69 9.23 -7.31
N GLY A 16 6.88 8.65 -7.13
CA GLY A 16 7.10 7.57 -6.16
C GLY A 16 6.76 8.00 -4.73
N ALA A 17 7.24 9.17 -4.28
CA ALA A 17 6.95 9.69 -2.95
C ALA A 17 5.45 9.93 -2.72
N LEU A 18 4.75 10.48 -3.72
CA LEU A 18 3.30 10.69 -3.66
C LEU A 18 2.55 9.37 -3.56
N VAL A 19 2.91 8.39 -4.40
CA VAL A 19 2.26 7.07 -4.41
C VAL A 19 2.50 6.33 -3.10
N VAL A 20 3.69 6.43 -2.50
CA VAL A 20 3.95 5.92 -1.14
C VAL A 20 3.07 6.62 -0.11
N GLY A 21 3.01 7.95 -0.16
CA GLY A 21 2.19 8.73 0.77
C GLY A 21 0.71 8.33 0.73
N ILE A 22 0.16 8.16 -0.48
CA ILE A 22 -1.22 7.72 -0.68
C ILE A 22 -1.40 6.26 -0.19
N GLY A 23 -0.47 5.38 -0.50
CA GLY A 23 -0.50 3.99 -0.03
C GLY A 23 -0.48 3.88 1.49
N LEU A 24 0.32 4.71 2.17
CA LEU A 24 0.35 4.80 3.64
C LEU A 24 -0.93 5.41 4.21
N ALA A 25 -1.54 6.38 3.52
CA ALA A 25 -2.78 7.02 3.95
C ALA A 25 -3.96 6.01 4.03
N HIS A 26 -3.96 4.96 3.20
CA HIS A 26 -4.94 3.88 3.30
C HIS A 26 -4.88 3.13 4.65
N PHE A 27 -3.72 3.09 5.32
CA PHE A 27 -3.56 2.45 6.63
C PHE A 27 -3.93 3.37 7.79
N VAL A 28 -3.59 4.67 7.68
CA VAL A 28 -3.84 5.66 8.74
C VAL A 28 -5.29 6.13 8.74
N PHE A 29 -5.85 6.36 7.55
CA PHE A 29 -7.18 6.95 7.35
C PHE A 29 -8.07 6.10 6.41
N PRO A 30 -8.24 4.78 6.66
CA PRO A 30 -8.93 3.86 5.75
C PRO A 30 -10.37 4.29 5.42
N ALA A 31 -11.05 4.95 6.36
CA ALA A 31 -12.45 5.38 6.21
C ALA A 31 -12.68 6.36 5.04
N TYR A 32 -11.66 7.11 4.62
CA TYR A 32 -11.78 8.03 3.47
C TYR A 32 -11.68 7.30 2.13
N PHE A 33 -11.08 6.10 2.11
CA PHE A 33 -10.86 5.30 0.90
C PHE A 33 -11.90 4.20 0.74
N ASP A 34 -12.55 3.78 1.82
CA ASP A 34 -13.59 2.75 1.79
C ASP A 34 -14.76 3.05 0.84
N PRO A 35 -15.28 4.29 0.72
CA PRO A 35 -16.38 4.58 -0.21
C PRO A 35 -15.97 4.35 -1.67
N ILE A 36 -14.72 4.70 -2.03
CA ILE A 36 -14.16 4.49 -3.36
C ILE A 36 -14.00 2.99 -3.60
N ASN A 37 -13.41 2.27 -2.64
CA ASN A 37 -13.23 0.83 -2.74
C ASN A 37 -14.55 0.06 -2.72
N LYS A 38 -15.63 0.60 -2.14
CA LYS A 38 -16.95 -0.04 -2.13
C LYS A 38 -17.62 -0.09 -3.52
N ILE A 39 -17.24 0.82 -4.42
CA ILE A 39 -17.73 0.82 -5.81
C ILE A 39 -17.17 -0.40 -6.56
N ALA A 40 -15.89 -0.71 -6.36
CA ALA A 40 -15.21 -1.83 -7.03
C ALA A 40 -15.27 -3.15 -6.23
N PHE A 41 -15.35 -3.07 -4.89
CA PHE A 41 -15.25 -4.19 -3.96
C PHE A 41 -16.32 -4.08 -2.85
N PRO A 42 -17.60 -4.39 -3.17
CA PRO A 42 -18.72 -4.14 -2.28
C PRO A 42 -18.74 -5.02 -1.02
N GLU A 43 -18.21 -6.25 -1.08
CA GLU A 43 -18.37 -7.20 0.02
C GLU A 43 -17.44 -6.93 1.21
N HIS A 44 -16.26 -6.33 1.00
CA HIS A 44 -15.32 -6.04 2.08
C HIS A 44 -14.44 -4.80 1.79
N PRO A 45 -15.01 -3.59 1.62
CA PRO A 45 -14.28 -2.40 1.18
C PRO A 45 -13.06 -2.09 2.07
N ARG A 46 -13.21 -2.22 3.40
CA ARG A 46 -12.13 -2.03 4.38
C ARG A 46 -10.91 -2.94 4.13
N ARG A 47 -11.16 -4.18 3.73
CA ARG A 47 -10.10 -5.16 3.45
C ARG A 47 -9.35 -4.77 2.19
N TYR A 48 -10.07 -4.36 1.15
CA TYR A 48 -9.48 -3.93 -0.11
C TYR A 48 -8.76 -2.59 0.00
N THR A 49 -9.21 -1.67 0.86
CA THR A 49 -8.48 -0.45 1.22
C THR A 49 -7.06 -0.75 1.69
N TYR A 50 -6.86 -1.70 2.61
CA TYR A 50 -5.52 -2.06 3.06
C TYR A 50 -4.70 -2.83 2.02
N ILE A 51 -5.34 -3.66 1.20
CA ILE A 51 -4.66 -4.39 0.11
C ILE A 51 -4.14 -3.39 -0.93
N ASN A 52 -4.99 -2.47 -1.37
CA ASN A 52 -4.66 -1.46 -2.37
C ASN A 52 -3.58 -0.51 -1.84
N GLY A 53 -3.71 -0.05 -0.60
CA GLY A 53 -2.68 0.76 0.06
C GLY A 53 -1.31 0.07 0.14
N GLY A 54 -1.29 -1.24 0.38
CA GLY A 54 -0.05 -2.03 0.36
C GLY A 54 0.59 -2.08 -1.03
N PHE A 55 -0.20 -2.34 -2.07
CA PHE A 55 0.29 -2.35 -3.45
C PHE A 55 0.77 -0.97 -3.91
N GLU A 56 0.05 0.10 -3.60
CA GLU A 56 0.48 1.46 -3.91
C GLU A 56 1.80 1.79 -3.21
N THR A 57 1.93 1.46 -1.92
CA THR A 57 3.18 1.67 -1.17
C THR A 57 4.36 0.93 -1.83
N LEU A 58 4.14 -0.32 -2.28
CA LEU A 58 5.13 -1.11 -3.03
C LEU A 58 5.51 -0.45 -4.36
N ILE A 59 4.52 -0.04 -5.15
CA ILE A 59 4.73 0.60 -6.46
C ILE A 59 5.51 1.91 -6.26
N GLY A 60 5.09 2.77 -5.33
CA GLY A 60 5.76 4.03 -5.04
C GLY A 60 7.22 3.83 -4.60
N LEU A 61 7.51 2.84 -3.76
CA LEU A 61 8.87 2.53 -3.35
C LEU A 61 9.72 1.96 -4.50
N THR A 62 9.15 1.14 -5.39
CA THR A 62 9.87 0.71 -6.59
C THR A 62 10.18 1.85 -7.56
N LEU A 63 9.29 2.86 -7.66
CA LEU A 63 9.53 4.07 -8.43
C LEU A 63 10.63 4.93 -7.81
N LEU A 64 10.67 5.04 -6.47
CA LEU A 64 11.74 5.73 -5.73
C LEU A 64 13.10 5.02 -5.88
N GLU A 65 13.09 3.69 -5.97
CA GLU A 65 14.30 2.87 -6.00
C GLU A 65 14.87 2.65 -7.41
N ALA A 66 14.30 3.29 -8.45
CA ALA A 66 14.70 3.12 -9.86
C ALA A 66 16.21 3.37 -10.15
N ARG A 67 16.95 3.98 -9.22
CA ARG A 67 18.41 4.19 -9.31
C ARG A 67 19.24 3.12 -8.61
N GLU A 68 18.80 2.59 -7.48
CA GLU A 68 19.58 1.67 -6.67
C GLU A 68 18.90 0.30 -6.67
N ARG A 69 19.42 -0.65 -7.44
CA ARG A 69 18.90 -2.03 -7.49
C ARG A 69 19.14 -2.78 -6.17
N ASN A 70 18.85 -2.21 -5.00
CA ASN A 70 18.96 -2.90 -3.74
C ASN A 70 17.69 -3.75 -3.53
N ARG A 71 17.67 -4.89 -4.24
CA ARG A 71 16.58 -5.89 -4.25
C ARG A 71 16.06 -6.22 -2.84
N TRP A 72 16.89 -6.08 -1.82
CA TRP A 72 16.55 -6.29 -0.42
C TRP A 72 15.49 -5.32 0.11
N LYS A 73 15.42 -4.07 -0.36
CA LYS A 73 14.37 -3.13 0.07
C LYS A 73 13.01 -3.55 -0.45
N VAL A 74 12.94 -4.02 -1.70
CA VAL A 74 11.72 -4.59 -2.30
C VAL A 74 11.27 -5.84 -1.53
N VAL A 75 12.21 -6.73 -1.18
CA VAL A 75 11.91 -7.95 -0.40
C VAL A 75 11.41 -7.60 1.01
N GLY A 76 12.08 -6.68 1.71
CA GLY A 76 11.66 -6.24 3.03
C GLY A 76 10.27 -5.60 3.01
N LEU A 77 9.98 -4.83 1.97
CA LEU A 77 8.68 -4.18 1.80
C LEU A 77 7.56 -5.15 1.44
N ALA A 78 7.84 -6.16 0.61
CA ALA A 78 6.92 -7.25 0.33
C ALA A 78 6.59 -8.02 1.61
N TYR A 79 7.59 -8.25 2.46
CA TYR A 79 7.41 -8.89 3.76
C TYR A 79 6.57 -8.05 4.73
N VAL A 80 6.83 -6.74 4.83
CA VAL A 80 6.01 -5.82 5.66
C VAL A 80 4.57 -5.78 5.18
N SER A 81 4.35 -5.74 3.86
CA SER A 81 3.00 -5.78 3.27
C SER A 81 2.29 -7.09 3.61
N TYR A 82 2.98 -8.22 3.50
CA TYR A 82 2.46 -9.53 3.91
C TYR A 82 2.07 -9.56 5.41
N LEU A 83 2.90 -8.99 6.28
CA LEU A 83 2.59 -8.90 7.71
C LEU A 83 1.36 -8.04 7.98
N LEU A 84 1.22 -6.89 7.33
CA LEU A 84 0.04 -6.01 7.47
C LEU A 84 -1.24 -6.71 6.99
N LEU A 85 -1.17 -7.42 5.86
CA LEU A 85 -2.28 -8.23 5.35
C LEU A 85 -2.69 -9.32 6.34
N ASN A 86 -1.72 -10.03 6.92
CA ASN A 86 -1.99 -11.05 7.92
C ASN A 86 -2.54 -10.46 9.23
N LEU A 87 -2.08 -9.28 9.67
CA LEU A 87 -2.60 -8.60 10.84
C LEU A 87 -4.07 -8.18 10.65
N VAL A 88 -4.42 -7.65 9.48
CA VAL A 88 -5.81 -7.32 9.13
C VAL A 88 -6.68 -8.57 9.09
N ARG A 89 -6.19 -9.67 8.50
CA ARG A 89 -6.89 -10.97 8.51
C ARG A 89 -7.13 -11.48 9.92
N ALA A 90 -6.11 -11.44 10.76
CA ALA A 90 -6.21 -11.89 12.16
C ALA A 90 -7.27 -11.08 12.92
N ARG A 91 -7.29 -9.75 12.75
CA ARG A 91 -8.31 -8.87 13.37
C ARG A 91 -9.73 -9.08 12.81
N GLY A 92 -9.86 -9.46 11.54
CA GLY A 92 -11.14 -9.84 10.93
C GLY A 92 -11.69 -11.15 11.50
N VAL A 93 -10.85 -12.18 11.65
CA VAL A 93 -11.22 -13.49 12.20
C VAL A 93 -11.62 -13.40 13.68
N SER A 94 -10.91 -12.57 14.47
CA SER A 94 -11.24 -12.35 15.89
C SER A 94 -12.66 -11.79 16.10
N ARG A 95 -13.18 -10.99 15.17
CA ARG A 95 -14.54 -10.44 15.28
C ARG A 95 -15.64 -11.47 15.01
N LEU A 96 -15.40 -12.45 14.14
CA LEU A 96 -16.37 -13.51 13.84
C LEU A 96 -16.47 -14.52 14.98
N ARG A 97 -15.36 -14.83 15.65
CA ARG A 97 -15.33 -15.81 16.76
C ARG A 97 -16.07 -15.33 18.01
N ILE A 98 -16.13 -14.01 18.25
CA ILE A 98 -16.85 -13.41 19.38
C ILE A 98 -18.37 -13.33 19.11
N SER A 99 -18.79 -13.24 17.85
CA SER A 99 -20.21 -13.23 17.49
C SER A 99 -20.85 -14.63 17.49
N ALA A 100 -20.04 -15.68 17.32
CA ALA A 100 -20.51 -17.07 17.33
C ALA A 100 -20.57 -17.68 18.75
N SER A 101 -20.22 -16.92 19.78
CA SER A 101 -20.25 -17.36 21.20
C SER A 101 -21.28 -16.58 22.04
N ARG A 102 -22.30 -15.98 21.41
CA ARG A 102 -23.46 -15.39 22.08
C ARG A 102 -24.72 -16.09 21.62
#